data_AF-A0A2A2M5P6-F1
#
_entry.id   AF-A0A2A2M5P6-F1
#
_cell.length_a   1.000
_cell.length_b   1.000
_cell.length_c   1.000
_cell.angle_alpha   90.00
_cell.angle_beta   90.00
_cell.angle_gamma   90.00
#
_symmetry.space_group_name_H-M   'P 1'
#
loop_
_entity.id
_entity.type
_entity.pdbx_description
1 polymer ?
#
loop_
_entity_poly.entity_id
_entity_poly.type
_entity_poly.pdbx_seq_one_letter_code
_entity_poly.pdbx_strand_id
1 'polypeptide(L)'
;MATVSAGTPPGAPPRTAAPVSEVAGTTDLAVADRDGNVVEVTTTIEGPFGSGLMVDGTMLNNELTDFDIVPVDAGYLLDGADDRL
;
A
#
# COMPACT_ATOMS: atom_id res chain seq x y z
N MET A 1 27.22 -8.70 -13.79
CA MET A 1 25.84 -8.93 -13.35
C MET A 1 25.02 -9.23 -14.59
N ALA A 2 24.34 -10.36 -14.68
CA ALA A 2 23.46 -10.65 -15.83
C ALA A 2 22.16 -9.87 -15.66
N THR A 3 21.78 -9.08 -16.67
CA THR A 3 20.51 -8.35 -16.70
C THR A 3 19.41 -9.33 -17.11
N VAL A 4 18.45 -9.58 -16.22
CA VAL A 4 17.25 -10.35 -16.54
C VAL A 4 16.12 -9.38 -16.87
N SER A 5 15.53 -9.54 -18.05
CA SER A 5 14.34 -8.79 -18.45
C SER A 5 13.11 -9.65 -18.20
N ALA A 6 12.04 -9.05 -17.70
CA ALA A 6 10.75 -9.72 -17.65
C ALA A 6 10.31 -10.12 -19.08
N GLY A 7 9.76 -11.31 -19.22
CA GLY A 7 9.17 -11.79 -20.47
C GLY A 7 7.73 -11.30 -20.63
N THR A 8 7.29 -11.18 -21.89
CA THR A 8 5.87 -10.90 -22.20
C THR A 8 5.18 -12.22 -22.56
N PRO A 9 4.18 -12.69 -21.79
CA PRO A 9 3.42 -13.89 -22.14
C PRO A 9 2.73 -13.75 -23.50
N PRO A 10 2.65 -14.83 -24.31
CA PRO A 10 1.92 -14.80 -25.57
C PRO A 10 0.46 -14.37 -25.36
N GLY A 11 0.03 -13.32 -26.05
CA GLY A 11 -1.33 -12.78 -25.96
C GLY A 11 -1.57 -11.80 -24.81
N ALA A 12 -0.55 -11.45 -24.01
CA ALA A 12 -0.69 -10.42 -22.99
C ALA A 12 -0.97 -9.05 -23.64
N PRO A 13 -2.04 -8.33 -23.23
CA PRO A 13 -2.29 -6.97 -23.70
C PRO A 13 -1.18 -6.02 -23.20
N PRO A 14 -1.00 -4.85 -23.86
CA PRO A 14 -0.14 -3.80 -23.33
C PRO A 14 -0.55 -3.45 -21.90
N ARG A 15 0.42 -3.23 -21.00
CA ARG A 15 0.10 -2.70 -19.67
C ARG A 15 -0.56 -1.33 -19.84
N THR A 16 -1.72 -1.17 -19.24
CA THR A 16 -2.46 0.09 -19.17
C THR A 16 -2.61 0.47 -17.71
N ALA A 17 -2.57 1.77 -17.41
CA ALA A 17 -2.86 2.25 -16.06
C ALA A 17 -4.27 1.78 -15.65
N ALA A 18 -4.36 1.16 -14.47
CA ALA A 18 -5.64 0.88 -13.85
C ALA A 18 -6.13 2.16 -13.15
N PRO A 19 -7.44 2.42 -13.10
CA PRO A 19 -7.97 3.46 -12.23
C PRO A 19 -7.61 3.15 -10.79
N VAL A 20 -7.11 4.16 -10.07
CA VAL A 20 -6.89 4.07 -8.62
C VAL A 20 -8.26 3.89 -7.97
N SER A 21 -8.42 2.81 -7.21
CA SER A 21 -9.59 2.57 -6.39
C SER A 21 -9.14 2.59 -4.95
N GLU A 22 -9.57 3.61 -4.20
CA GLU A 22 -9.33 3.60 -2.76
C GLU A 22 -10.06 2.42 -2.11
N VAL A 23 -9.37 1.80 -1.14
CA VAL A 23 -9.89 0.72 -0.31
C VAL A 23 -10.11 1.31 1.09
N ALA A 24 -11.33 1.20 1.61
CA ALA A 24 -11.60 1.65 2.97
C ALA A 24 -10.97 0.69 3.99
N GLY A 25 -10.05 1.17 4.83
CA GLY A 25 -9.41 0.35 5.88
C GLY A 25 -8.80 1.13 7.04
N THR A 26 -8.89 2.46 7.03
CA THR A 26 -8.22 3.36 7.99
C THR A 26 -9.15 3.75 9.13
N THR A 27 -8.60 3.82 10.34
CA THR A 27 -9.23 4.40 11.53
C THR A 27 -8.45 5.63 11.96
N ASP A 28 -9.16 6.68 12.34
CA ASP A 28 -8.60 7.90 12.89
C ASP A 28 -9.11 8.15 14.32
N LEU A 29 -8.22 8.59 15.21
CA LEU A 29 -8.52 8.90 16.61
C LEU A 29 -7.84 10.21 17.03
N ALA A 30 -8.65 11.20 17.40
CA ALA A 30 -8.20 12.44 18.01
C ALA A 30 -8.62 12.54 19.49
N VAL A 31 -7.70 12.95 20.36
CA VAL A 31 -7.91 13.11 21.81
C VAL A 31 -7.34 14.44 22.28
N ALA A 32 -8.10 15.15 23.12
CA ALA A 32 -7.65 16.35 23.83
C ALA A 32 -7.94 16.21 25.33
N ASP A 33 -7.02 16.70 26.19
CA ASP A 33 -7.21 16.71 27.64
C ASP A 33 -7.43 18.12 28.23
N ARG A 34 -7.72 18.19 29.52
CA ARG A 34 -8.00 19.44 30.24
C ARG A 34 -6.80 20.37 30.42
N ASP A 35 -5.58 19.83 30.30
CA ASP A 35 -4.34 20.58 30.46
C ASP A 35 -3.87 21.17 29.11
N GLY A 36 -4.60 20.88 28.03
CA GLY A 36 -4.38 21.40 26.69
C GLY A 36 -3.52 20.48 25.81
N ASN A 37 -3.24 19.25 26.24
CA ASN A 37 -2.53 18.29 25.39
C ASN A 37 -3.46 17.75 24.30
N VAL A 38 -2.91 17.52 23.10
CA VAL A 38 -3.63 16.99 21.94
C VAL A 38 -2.80 15.88 21.29
N VAL A 39 -3.46 14.79 20.93
CA VAL A 39 -2.89 13.66 20.18
C VAL A 39 -3.86 13.24 19.07
N GLU A 40 -3.32 12.95 17.90
CA GLU A 40 -4.03 12.41 16.73
C GLU A 40 -3.30 11.17 16.25
N VAL A 41 -4.05 10.11 15.96
CA VAL A 41 -3.52 8.83 15.48
C VAL A 41 -4.39 8.35 14.32
N THR A 42 -3.79 8.30 13.15
CA THR A 42 -4.33 7.63 11.97
C THR A 42 -3.66 6.27 11.84
N THR A 43 -4.43 5.18 11.73
CA THR A 43 -3.91 3.81 11.70
C THR A 43 -4.67 2.94 10.71
N THR A 44 -3.98 2.03 10.03
CA THR A 44 -4.53 1.15 9.00
C THR A 44 -3.79 -0.19 8.95
N ILE A 45 -4.38 -1.15 8.25
CA ILE A 45 -3.74 -2.39 7.77
C ILE A 45 -3.91 -2.51 6.24
N GLU A 46 -3.94 -1.36 5.55
CA GLU A 46 -4.40 -1.08 4.18
C GLU A 46 -5.90 -1.30 3.97
N GLY A 47 -6.34 -2.57 3.93
CA GLY A 47 -7.70 -2.95 3.56
C GLY A 47 -8.45 -3.70 4.66
N PRO A 48 -9.76 -3.99 4.47
CA PRO A 48 -10.53 -4.78 5.42
C PRO A 48 -9.88 -6.14 5.66
N PHE A 49 -9.52 -6.41 6.92
CA PHE A 49 -8.78 -7.62 7.33
C PHE A 49 -7.36 -7.76 6.77
N GLY A 50 -6.80 -6.70 6.19
CA GLY A 50 -5.45 -6.65 5.65
C GLY A 50 -5.20 -7.72 4.60
N SER A 51 -4.10 -8.45 4.75
CA SER A 51 -3.74 -9.59 3.90
C SER A 51 -4.68 -10.80 4.03
N GLY A 52 -5.60 -10.80 4.99
CA GLY A 52 -6.41 -11.97 5.36
C GLY A 52 -5.65 -13.05 6.16
N LEU A 53 -4.37 -12.83 6.45
CA LEU A 53 -3.57 -13.70 7.32
C LEU A 53 -3.68 -13.27 8.78
N MET A 54 -3.83 -14.24 9.68
CA MET A 54 -3.93 -14.03 11.12
C MET A 54 -2.82 -14.77 11.86
N VAL A 55 -2.23 -14.10 12.87
CA VAL A 55 -1.32 -14.70 13.84
C VAL A 55 -1.81 -14.32 15.24
N ASP A 56 -2.10 -15.32 16.07
CA ASP A 56 -2.50 -15.14 17.47
C ASP A 56 -3.64 -14.11 17.69
N GLY A 57 -4.63 -14.10 16.78
CA GLY A 57 -5.77 -13.18 16.85
C GLY A 57 -5.53 -11.79 16.24
N THR A 58 -4.33 -11.54 15.71
CA THR A 58 -3.95 -10.28 15.04
C THR A 58 -3.92 -10.46 13.53
N MET A 59 -4.54 -9.54 12.78
CA MET A 59 -4.47 -9.53 11.31
C MET A 59 -3.16 -8.89 10.84
N LEU A 60 -2.55 -9.48 9.81
CA LEU A 60 -1.38 -8.91 9.15
C LEU A 60 -1.83 -7.95 8.05
N ASN A 61 -1.22 -6.77 7.98
CA ASN A 61 -1.48 -5.79 6.92
C ASN A 61 -1.11 -6.31 5.52
N ASN A 62 -1.58 -5.61 4.51
CA ASN A 62 -1.14 -5.76 3.14
C ASN A 62 -0.55 -4.47 2.57
N GLU A 63 0.08 -3.62 3.39
CA GLU A 63 0.59 -2.29 2.98
C GLU A 63 1.59 -2.36 1.82
N LEU A 64 2.24 -3.51 1.60
CA LEU A 64 3.10 -3.70 0.43
C LEU A 64 2.37 -3.59 -0.91
N THR A 65 1.03 -3.65 -0.93
CA THR A 65 0.25 -3.41 -2.15
C THR A 65 0.28 -1.95 -2.60
N ASP A 66 0.69 -1.04 -1.72
CA ASP A 66 0.89 0.37 -2.06
C ASP A 66 2.22 0.60 -2.82
N PHE A 67 3.07 -0.41 -2.93
CA PHE A 67 4.26 -0.33 -3.78
C PHE A 67 3.95 -0.62 -5.23
N ASP A 68 4.62 0.12 -6.11
CA ASP A 68 4.64 -0.20 -7.52
C ASP A 68 5.33 -1.54 -7.80
N ILE A 69 4.60 -2.46 -8.42
CA ILE A 69 5.16 -3.75 -8.87
C ILE A 69 6.17 -3.58 -10.02
N VAL A 70 6.20 -2.40 -10.66
CA VAL A 70 7.21 -2.06 -11.67
C VAL A 70 8.24 -1.14 -11.05
N PRO A 71 9.50 -1.59 -10.88
CA PRO A 71 10.51 -0.86 -10.13
C PRO A 71 11.06 0.37 -10.87
N VAL A 72 10.66 0.59 -12.13
CA VAL A 72 11.10 1.75 -12.93
C VAL A 72 9.95 2.29 -13.76
N ASP A 73 9.58 3.54 -13.54
CA ASP A 73 8.67 4.28 -14.41
C ASP A 73 9.30 5.62 -14.84
N ALA A 74 9.08 6.00 -16.10
CA ALA A 74 9.65 7.20 -16.72
C ALA A 74 11.18 7.40 -16.52
N GLY A 75 11.94 6.33 -16.26
CA GLY A 75 13.38 6.36 -16.01
C GLY A 75 13.78 6.59 -14.55
N TYR A 76 12.82 6.70 -13.64
CA TYR A 76 13.04 6.80 -12.20
C TYR A 76 12.84 5.44 -11.55
N LEU A 77 13.70 5.10 -10.60
CA LEU A 77 13.51 3.94 -9.76
C LEU A 77 12.40 4.25 -8.76
N LEU A 78 11.38 3.42 -8.73
CA LEU A 78 10.27 3.51 -7.80
C LEU A 78 10.57 2.54 -6.65
N ASP A 79 11.02 3.08 -5.51
CA ASP A 79 11.34 2.32 -4.30
C ASP A 79 10.44 2.65 -3.09
N GLY A 80 9.51 3.60 -3.26
CA GLY A 80 8.55 4.00 -2.23
C GLY A 80 7.16 3.43 -2.47
N ALA A 81 6.36 3.37 -1.41
CA ALA A 81 4.92 3.19 -1.48
C ALA A 81 4.25 4.46 -2.02
N ASP A 82 3.15 4.33 -2.78
CA ASP A 82 2.29 5.44 -3.22
C ASP A 82 1.33 5.86 -2.09
N ASP A 83 1.87 6.01 -0.86
CA ASP A 83 1.12 6.34 0.36
C ASP A 83 0.33 7.65 0.16
N ARG A 84 -0.95 7.52 -0.22
CA ARG A 84 -1.95 8.61 -0.25
C ARG A 84 -2.92 8.52 0.94
N LEU A 85 -2.41 8.20 2.13
CA LEU A 85 -3.17 8.36 3.37
C LEU A 85 -3.56 9.83 3.61
#